data_AF-A0A8T7HBS6-F1
#
_entry.id   AF-A0A8T7HBS6-F1
#
_cell.length_a   1.000
_cell.length_b   1.000
_cell.length_c   1.000
_cell.angle_alpha   90.00
_cell.angle_beta   90.00
_cell.angle_gamma   90.00
#
_symmetry.space_group_name_H-M   'P 1'
#
loop_
_entity.id
_entity.type
_entity.pdbx_description
1 polymer ?
#
loop_
_entity_poly.entity_id
_entity_poly.type
_entity_poly.pdbx_seq_one_letter_code
_entity_poly.pdbx_strand_id
1 'polypeptide(L)'
;GRYERVLAVIGAGHVRGVQHYLDAPETLPPLQSLTTDVKGLPWAKIVGAGVTLLFALLIAAIAFSGVGLEVLLAALVYWVLINGILSAAFTLLAGGHLLSAATAFGVSWMTPLTPALAAGWFAAFVEAKIRKPTTGEVQQILNAETFSELRRIPLFRVVLVAALANVGSTIGTFAYLIFIFPFLGIDPSVVIGAGFSNMLQALQGLF
;
A
#
# COMPACT_ATOMS: atom_id res chain seq x y z
N GLY A 1 -31.22 20.50 33.06
CA GLY A 1 -31.11 19.81 31.75
C GLY A 1 -32.43 19.98 31.02
N ARG A 2 -32.41 20.21 29.70
CA ARG A 2 -33.59 20.67 28.93
C ARG A 2 -34.58 19.55 28.54
N TYR A 3 -34.36 18.32 29.01
CA TYR A 3 -35.17 17.14 28.69
C TYR A 3 -35.21 16.19 29.90
N GLU A 4 -36.39 15.70 30.25
CA GLU A 4 -36.61 14.76 31.37
C GLU A 4 -36.41 13.29 30.98
N ARG A 5 -36.46 12.96 29.70
CA ARG A 5 -36.25 11.60 29.18
C ARG A 5 -35.43 11.63 27.89
N VAL A 6 -34.46 10.74 27.77
CA VAL A 6 -33.61 10.56 26.59
C VAL A 6 -33.68 9.09 26.17
N LEU A 7 -33.97 8.85 24.89
CA LEU A 7 -33.92 7.52 24.28
C LEU A 7 -32.68 7.46 23.39
N ALA A 8 -31.78 6.50 23.66
CA ALA A 8 -30.62 6.22 22.83
C ALA A 8 -30.75 4.81 22.24
N VAL A 9 -30.50 4.67 20.93
CA VAL A 9 -30.42 3.38 20.24
C VAL A 9 -28.94 3.07 20.01
N ILE A 10 -28.47 1.97 20.58
CA ILE A 10 -27.06 1.57 20.56
C ILE A 10 -26.94 0.11 20.16
N GLY A 11 -25.89 -0.22 19.39
CA GLY A 11 -25.61 -1.60 18.98
C GLY A 11 -25.28 -2.48 20.19
N ALA A 12 -25.68 -3.76 20.15
CA ALA A 12 -25.56 -4.71 21.26
C ALA A 12 -24.14 -4.82 21.84
N GLY A 13 -23.11 -4.69 21.01
CA GLY A 13 -21.70 -4.73 21.43
C GLY A 13 -21.28 -3.57 22.34
N HIS A 14 -21.98 -2.43 22.27
CA HIS A 14 -21.67 -1.24 23.07
C HIS A 14 -22.49 -1.16 24.36
N VAL A 15 -23.57 -1.94 24.49
CA VAL A 15 -24.52 -1.88 25.62
C VAL A 15 -23.81 -2.09 26.96
N ARG A 16 -22.95 -3.12 27.07
CA ARG A 16 -22.21 -3.39 28.32
C ARG A 16 -21.30 -2.23 28.75
N GLY A 17 -20.59 -1.64 27.79
CA GLY A 17 -19.68 -0.52 28.07
C GLY A 17 -20.44 0.72 28.50
N VAL A 18 -21.54 1.04 27.81
CA VAL A 18 -22.40 2.17 28.18
C VAL A 18 -23.02 1.97 29.57
N GLN A 19 -23.54 0.78 29.86
CA GLN A 19 -24.13 0.48 31.17
C GLN A 19 -23.10 0.63 32.30
N HIS A 20 -21.88 0.12 32.10
CA HIS A 20 -20.79 0.26 33.07
C HIS A 20 -20.50 1.73 33.43
N TYR A 21 -20.42 2.61 32.44
CA TYR A 21 -20.19 4.04 32.66
C TYR A 21 -21.42 4.79 33.19
N LEU A 22 -22.64 4.27 32.97
CA LEU A 22 -23.86 4.82 33.58
C LEU A 22 -23.97 4.44 35.06
N ASP A 23 -23.58 3.21 35.42
CA ASP A 23 -23.62 2.70 36.78
C ASP A 23 -22.50 3.28 37.65
N ALA A 24 -21.33 3.58 37.06
CA ALA A 24 -20.19 4.20 37.74
C ALA A 24 -19.63 5.40 36.94
N PRO A 25 -20.33 6.56 36.93
CA PRO A 25 -19.94 7.72 36.11
C PRO A 25 -18.53 8.26 36.40
N GLU A 26 -18.02 8.09 37.62
CA GLU A 26 -16.66 8.46 38.03
C GLU A 26 -15.56 7.70 37.28
N THR A 27 -15.89 6.57 36.65
CA THR A 27 -14.95 5.79 35.82
C THR A 27 -14.84 6.30 34.39
N LEU A 28 -15.69 7.26 33.98
CA LEU A 28 -15.62 7.86 32.64
C LEU A 28 -14.28 8.56 32.43
N PRO A 29 -13.50 8.14 31.42
CA PRO A 29 -12.24 8.81 31.11
C PRO A 29 -12.52 10.27 30.66
N PRO A 30 -11.60 11.21 30.96
CA PRO A 30 -11.73 12.59 30.51
C PRO A 30 -11.92 12.70 29.00
N LEU A 31 -12.73 13.66 28.53
CA LEU A 31 -12.94 13.85 27.09
C LEU A 31 -11.64 14.10 26.33
N GLN A 32 -10.65 14.78 26.95
CA GLN A 32 -9.33 14.95 26.35
C GLN A 32 -8.63 13.61 26.08
N SER A 33 -8.74 12.61 26.94
CA SER A 33 -8.07 11.32 26.70
C SER A 33 -8.73 10.50 25.60
N LEU A 34 -10.02 10.73 25.32
CA LEU A 34 -10.75 10.07 24.24
C LEU A 34 -10.57 10.74 22.87
N THR A 35 -10.16 12.02 22.86
CA THR A 35 -9.97 12.83 21.65
C THR A 35 -8.49 13.06 21.31
N THR A 36 -7.58 12.66 22.20
CA THR A 36 -6.16 12.71 21.93
C THR A 36 -5.83 11.61 20.92
N ASP A 37 -5.49 12.00 19.69
CA ASP A 37 -4.90 11.10 18.70
C ASP A 37 -3.71 10.37 19.33
N VAL A 38 -3.80 9.05 19.41
CA VAL A 38 -2.66 8.21 19.78
C VAL A 38 -1.63 8.36 18.66
N LYS A 39 -0.73 9.34 18.78
CA LYS A 39 0.33 9.62 17.81
C LYS A 39 1.39 8.52 17.91
N GLY A 40 1.10 7.38 17.27
CA GLY A 40 2.13 6.41 16.94
C GLY A 40 3.19 7.05 16.03
N LEU A 41 4.40 6.50 16.05
CA LEU A 41 5.44 6.88 15.09
C LEU A 41 4.89 6.71 13.65
N PRO A 42 5.14 7.68 12.74
CA PRO A 42 4.56 7.65 11.40
C PRO A 42 5.34 6.70 10.49
N TRP A 43 5.41 5.41 10.86
CA TRP A 43 6.19 4.37 10.18
C TRP A 43 5.90 4.31 8.68
N ALA A 44 4.63 4.44 8.28
CA ALA A 44 4.26 4.48 6.87
C ALA A 44 4.91 5.66 6.11
N LYS A 45 5.00 6.84 6.74
CA LYS A 45 5.68 8.00 6.16
C LYS A 45 7.19 7.80 6.10
N ILE A 46 7.78 7.23 7.16
CA ILE A 46 9.22 6.97 7.24
C ILE A 46 9.64 5.97 6.16
N VAL A 47 8.94 4.83 6.06
CA VAL A 47 9.23 3.79 5.06
C VAL A 47 8.99 4.33 3.65
N GLY A 48 7.88 5.02 3.41
CA GLY A 48 7.59 5.63 2.10
C GLY A 48 8.64 6.66 1.67
N ALA A 49 9.03 7.54 2.58
CA ALA A 49 10.09 8.52 2.31
C ALA A 49 11.43 7.83 2.06
N GLY A 50 11.76 6.78 2.82
CA GLY A 50 12.98 5.99 2.64
C GLY A 50 13.05 5.32 1.27
N VAL A 51 11.97 4.64 0.84
CA VAL A 51 11.90 4.00 -0.48
C VAL A 51 11.96 5.04 -1.60
N THR A 52 11.25 6.16 -1.46
CA THR A 52 11.26 7.26 -2.44
C THR A 52 12.66 7.86 -2.58
N LEU A 53 13.33 8.13 -1.44
CA LEU A 53 14.68 8.66 -1.42
C LEU A 53 15.67 7.67 -2.04
N LEU A 54 15.58 6.39 -1.69
CA LEU A 54 16.42 5.33 -2.25
C LEU A 54 16.24 5.25 -3.77
N PHE A 55 15.00 5.26 -4.26
CA PHE A 55 14.72 5.21 -5.69
C PHE A 55 15.23 6.46 -6.42
N ALA A 56 15.02 7.65 -5.84
CA ALA A 56 15.55 8.90 -6.38
C ALA A 56 17.09 8.90 -6.45
N LEU A 57 17.77 8.41 -5.40
CA LEU A 57 19.22 8.27 -5.38
C LEU A 57 19.72 7.26 -6.41
N LEU A 58 19.01 6.15 -6.62
CA LEU A 58 19.36 5.16 -7.63
C LEU A 58 19.24 5.75 -9.06
N ILE A 59 18.15 6.46 -9.35
CA ILE A 59 17.94 7.15 -10.63
C ILE A 59 18.99 8.23 -10.85
N ALA A 60 19.30 9.04 -9.82
CA ALA A 60 20.36 10.03 -9.88
C ALA A 60 21.73 9.37 -10.13
N ALA A 61 22.08 8.33 -9.37
CA ALA A 61 23.34 7.61 -9.55
C ALA A 61 23.49 7.04 -10.97
N ILE A 62 22.42 6.51 -11.56
CA ILE A 62 22.43 6.04 -12.96
C ILE A 62 22.58 7.22 -13.94
N ALA A 63 21.90 8.34 -13.70
CA ALA A 63 22.00 9.52 -14.55
C ALA A 63 23.41 10.15 -14.54
N PHE A 64 24.07 10.15 -13.38
CA PHE A 64 25.41 10.72 -13.19
C PHE A 64 26.56 9.73 -13.43
N SER A 65 26.31 8.43 -13.60
CA SER A 65 27.37 7.43 -13.80
C SER A 65 27.94 7.39 -15.21
N GLY A 66 27.34 8.11 -16.16
CA GLY A 66 27.80 8.16 -17.56
C GLY A 66 27.45 6.93 -18.39
N VAL A 67 26.63 6.01 -17.86
CA VAL A 67 26.15 4.79 -18.56
C VAL A 67 25.16 5.08 -19.70
N GLY A 68 24.71 6.33 -19.86
CA GLY A 68 23.87 6.77 -20.96
C GLY A 68 22.37 6.80 -20.66
N LEU A 69 21.63 7.59 -21.46
CA LEU A 69 20.18 7.79 -21.31
C LEU A 69 19.38 6.50 -21.57
N GLU A 70 19.86 5.63 -22.46
CA GLU A 70 19.19 4.37 -22.80
C GLU A 70 19.07 3.46 -21.58
N VAL A 71 20.13 3.36 -20.77
CA VAL A 71 20.14 2.60 -19.52
C VAL A 71 19.16 3.18 -18.51
N LEU A 72 19.13 4.51 -18.37
CA LEU A 72 18.21 5.18 -17.46
C LEU A 72 16.74 4.90 -17.85
N LEU A 73 16.43 4.99 -19.14
CA LEU A 73 15.10 4.66 -19.66
C LEU A 73 14.76 3.19 -19.43
N ALA A 74 15.70 2.27 -19.68
CA ALA A 74 15.52 0.86 -19.40
C ALA A 74 15.24 0.62 -17.90
N ALA A 75 15.95 1.31 -17.00
CA ALA A 75 15.75 1.19 -15.56
C ALA A 75 14.33 1.60 -15.13
N LEU A 76 13.77 2.66 -15.74
CA LEU A 76 12.40 3.10 -15.51
C LEU A 76 11.37 2.12 -16.10
N VAL A 77 11.64 1.58 -17.29
CA VAL A 77 10.76 0.57 -17.91
C VAL A 77 10.72 -0.70 -17.06
N TYR A 78 11.87 -1.21 -16.60
CA TYR A 78 11.92 -2.36 -15.70
C TYR A 78 11.21 -2.09 -14.37
N TRP A 79 11.27 -0.85 -13.85
CA TRP A 79 10.54 -0.48 -12.64
C TRP A 79 9.03 -0.67 -12.81
N VAL A 80 8.48 -0.15 -13.91
CA VAL A 80 7.05 -0.29 -14.21
C VAL A 80 6.68 -1.73 -14.50
N LEU A 81 7.47 -2.44 -15.31
CA LEU A 81 7.17 -3.81 -15.72
C LEU A 81 7.23 -4.79 -14.54
N ILE A 82 8.28 -4.76 -13.72
CA ILE A 82 8.43 -5.72 -12.62
C ILE A 82 7.30 -5.54 -11.59
N ASN A 83 7.06 -4.30 -11.16
CA ASN A 83 5.98 -4.00 -10.22
C ASN A 83 4.60 -4.31 -10.82
N GLY A 84 4.37 -3.88 -12.05
CA GLY A 84 3.09 -4.04 -12.73
C GLY A 84 2.73 -5.50 -12.98
N ILE A 85 3.67 -6.29 -13.55
CA ILE A 85 3.46 -7.71 -13.87
C ILE A 85 3.17 -8.50 -12.60
N LEU A 86 3.98 -8.33 -11.55
CA LEU A 86 3.78 -9.08 -10.30
C LEU A 86 2.46 -8.70 -9.62
N SER A 87 2.09 -7.42 -9.62
CA SER A 87 0.81 -6.98 -9.04
C SER A 87 -0.39 -7.51 -9.81
N ALA A 88 -0.32 -7.50 -11.15
CA ALA A 88 -1.34 -8.09 -12.00
C ALA A 88 -1.45 -9.61 -11.82
N ALA A 89 -0.31 -10.31 -11.79
CA ALA A 89 -0.26 -11.75 -11.57
C ALA A 89 -0.91 -12.13 -10.23
N PHE A 90 -0.55 -11.44 -9.15
CA PHE A 90 -1.15 -11.68 -7.84
C PHE A 90 -2.64 -11.31 -7.77
N THR A 91 -3.06 -10.28 -8.51
CA THR A 91 -4.49 -9.96 -8.66
C THR A 91 -5.26 -11.09 -9.34
N LEU A 92 -4.68 -11.70 -10.38
CA LEU A 92 -5.27 -12.87 -11.04
C LEU A 92 -5.25 -14.11 -10.14
N LEU A 93 -4.18 -14.31 -9.37
CA LEU A 93 -4.10 -15.38 -8.35
C LEU A 93 -5.16 -15.21 -7.24
N ALA A 94 -5.57 -13.98 -6.93
CA ALA A 94 -6.69 -13.69 -6.04
C ALA A 94 -8.05 -14.09 -6.62
N GLY A 95 -8.11 -14.49 -7.89
CA GLY A 95 -9.35 -14.68 -8.64
C GLY A 95 -10.00 -13.37 -9.06
N GLY A 96 -9.21 -12.29 -9.14
CA GLY A 96 -9.63 -10.97 -9.60
C GLY A 96 -9.96 -10.95 -11.10
N HIS A 97 -10.75 -9.97 -11.51
CA HIS A 97 -11.07 -9.73 -12.92
C HIS A 97 -9.86 -9.17 -13.68
N LEU A 98 -9.80 -9.41 -14.99
CA LEU A 98 -8.69 -8.96 -15.85
C LEU A 98 -8.54 -7.43 -15.84
N LEU A 99 -9.64 -6.69 -15.77
CA LEU A 99 -9.61 -5.23 -15.64
C LEU A 99 -8.99 -4.77 -14.32
N SER A 100 -9.22 -5.49 -13.23
CA SER A 100 -8.61 -5.23 -11.93
C SER A 100 -7.10 -5.49 -11.98
N ALA A 101 -6.69 -6.57 -12.67
CA ALA A 101 -5.28 -6.88 -12.91
C ALA A 101 -4.60 -5.83 -13.79
N ALA A 102 -5.25 -5.36 -14.86
CA ALA A 102 -4.75 -4.27 -15.71
C ALA A 102 -4.61 -2.95 -14.93
N THR A 103 -5.55 -2.68 -14.03
CA THR A 103 -5.48 -1.52 -13.13
C THR A 103 -4.30 -1.64 -12.16
N ALA A 104 -4.12 -2.82 -11.55
CA ALA A 104 -2.97 -3.08 -10.68
C ALA A 104 -1.65 -2.90 -11.45
N PHE A 105 -1.56 -3.39 -12.69
CA PHE A 105 -0.39 -3.22 -13.55
C PHE A 105 -0.04 -1.74 -13.75
N GLY A 106 -1.02 -0.93 -14.14
CA GLY A 106 -0.79 0.48 -14.49
C GLY A 106 -0.46 1.38 -13.30
N VAL A 107 -0.87 1.01 -12.08
CA VAL A 107 -0.72 1.84 -10.88
C VAL A 107 0.39 1.34 -9.95
N SER A 108 0.83 0.09 -10.07
CA SER A 108 1.77 -0.53 -9.12
C SER A 108 3.08 0.24 -8.94
N TRP A 109 3.64 0.80 -10.01
CA TRP A 109 4.89 1.58 -9.97
C TRP A 109 4.85 2.80 -9.04
N MET A 110 3.66 3.31 -8.71
CA MET A 110 3.47 4.44 -7.80
C MET A 110 3.43 4.02 -6.32
N THR A 111 3.02 2.78 -6.05
CA THR A 111 2.79 2.28 -4.68
C THR A 111 4.02 2.43 -3.77
N PRO A 112 5.24 2.09 -4.21
CA PRO A 112 6.42 2.21 -3.37
C PRO A 112 6.81 3.67 -3.07
N LEU A 113 6.43 4.60 -3.95
CA LEU A 113 6.70 6.03 -3.80
C LEU A 113 5.65 6.71 -2.91
N THR A 114 4.42 6.18 -2.90
CA THR A 114 3.32 6.71 -2.11
C THR A 114 2.58 5.60 -1.39
N PRO A 115 3.00 5.21 -0.16
CA PRO A 115 2.38 4.10 0.56
C PRO A 115 0.86 4.25 0.79
N ALA A 116 0.37 5.49 0.83
CA ALA A 116 -1.06 5.77 0.96
C ALA A 116 -1.88 5.38 -0.30
N LEU A 117 -1.25 5.37 -1.48
CA LEU A 117 -1.89 5.10 -2.77
C LEU A 117 -1.47 3.73 -3.31
N ALA A 118 -1.78 2.69 -2.54
CA ALA A 118 -1.45 1.32 -2.93
C ALA A 118 -2.28 0.84 -4.13
N ALA A 119 -1.64 0.19 -5.10
CA ALA A 119 -2.29 -0.32 -6.32
C ALA A 119 -3.44 -1.28 -6.04
N GLY A 120 -3.39 -2.01 -4.92
CA GLY A 120 -4.49 -2.84 -4.47
C GLY A 120 -5.79 -2.09 -4.22
N TRP A 121 -5.75 -0.82 -3.80
CA TRP A 121 -6.97 -0.02 -3.62
C TRP A 121 -7.66 0.26 -4.96
N PHE A 122 -6.88 0.58 -5.99
CA PHE A 122 -7.39 0.82 -7.34
C PHE A 122 -7.92 -0.48 -7.96
N ALA A 123 -7.17 -1.57 -7.83
CA ALA A 123 -7.61 -2.89 -8.30
C ALA A 123 -8.90 -3.34 -7.60
N ALA A 124 -8.98 -3.17 -6.27
CA ALA A 124 -10.17 -3.51 -5.48
C ALA A 124 -11.36 -2.63 -5.81
N PHE A 125 -11.16 -1.34 -6.09
CA PHE A 125 -12.25 -0.46 -6.55
C PHE A 125 -12.85 -0.93 -7.88
N VAL A 126 -12.00 -1.30 -8.84
CA VAL A 126 -12.45 -1.87 -10.12
C VAL A 126 -13.14 -3.21 -9.90
N GLU A 127 -12.58 -4.08 -9.06
CA GLU A 127 -13.18 -5.36 -8.70
C GLU A 127 -14.55 -5.19 -8.03
N ALA A 128 -14.69 -4.22 -7.14
CA ALA A 128 -15.93 -3.90 -6.45
C ALA A 128 -17.01 -3.41 -7.42
N LYS A 129 -16.65 -2.61 -8.42
CA LYS A 129 -17.60 -2.19 -9.47
C LYS A 129 -18.12 -3.38 -10.29
N ILE A 130 -17.28 -4.38 -10.51
CA ILE A 130 -17.61 -5.57 -11.30
C ILE A 130 -18.46 -6.53 -10.46
N ARG A 131 -18.05 -6.82 -9.22
CA ARG A 131 -18.70 -7.79 -8.34
C ARG A 131 -19.90 -7.26 -7.59
N LYS A 132 -19.98 -5.95 -7.36
CA LYS A 132 -21.04 -5.25 -6.63
C LYS A 132 -21.31 -5.86 -5.24
N PRO A 133 -20.30 -5.89 -4.34
CA PRO A 133 -20.46 -6.46 -3.01
C PRO A 133 -21.55 -5.73 -2.21
N THR A 134 -22.21 -6.45 -1.31
CA THR A 134 -23.31 -5.92 -0.49
C THR A 134 -22.97 -5.94 0.99
N THR A 135 -23.62 -5.10 1.79
CA THR A 135 -23.37 -5.03 3.24
C THR A 135 -23.74 -6.31 3.98
N GLY A 136 -24.71 -7.09 3.47
CA GLY A 136 -25.09 -8.38 4.04
C GLY A 136 -23.99 -9.46 3.93
N GLU A 137 -23.03 -9.29 3.03
CA GLU A 137 -21.89 -10.21 2.87
C GLU A 137 -20.91 -10.15 4.05
N VAL A 138 -20.93 -9.09 4.86
CA VAL A 138 -20.13 -9.02 6.08
C VAL A 138 -20.52 -10.15 7.04
N GLN A 139 -21.82 -10.41 7.22
CA GLN A 139 -22.28 -11.52 8.06
C GLN A 139 -21.87 -12.88 7.49
N GLN A 140 -21.88 -13.03 6.16
CA GLN A 140 -21.43 -14.26 5.50
C GLN A 140 -19.94 -14.51 5.74
N ILE A 141 -19.11 -13.45 5.75
CA ILE A 141 -17.68 -13.56 6.06
C ILE A 141 -17.47 -14.02 7.51
N LEU A 142 -18.24 -13.47 8.45
CA LEU A 142 -18.14 -13.81 9.87
C LEU A 142 -18.58 -15.26 10.17
N ASN A 143 -19.51 -15.79 9.37
CA ASN A 143 -20.02 -17.15 9.51
C ASN A 143 -19.20 -18.19 8.73
N ALA A 144 -18.25 -17.78 7.89
CA ALA A 144 -17.44 -18.69 7.09
C ALA A 144 -16.34 -19.34 7.95
N GLU A 145 -16.24 -20.67 7.90
CA GLU A 145 -15.28 -21.43 8.70
C GLU A 145 -14.03 -21.81 7.89
N THR A 146 -14.14 -21.78 6.56
CA THR A 146 -13.04 -22.16 5.66
C THR A 146 -12.69 -21.06 4.66
N PHE A 147 -11.42 -21.04 4.25
CA PHE A 147 -10.97 -20.12 3.21
C PHE A 147 -11.66 -20.36 1.85
N SER A 148 -12.07 -21.60 1.57
CA SER A 148 -12.84 -21.94 0.37
C SER A 148 -14.20 -21.24 0.37
N GLU A 149 -14.89 -21.19 1.53
CA GLU A 149 -16.13 -20.45 1.71
C GLU A 149 -15.92 -18.95 1.57
N LEU A 150 -14.90 -18.40 2.23
CA LEU A 150 -14.55 -16.98 2.12
C LEU A 150 -14.35 -16.54 0.66
N ARG A 151 -13.59 -17.33 -0.13
CA ARG A 151 -13.35 -17.04 -1.55
C ARG A 151 -14.60 -17.05 -2.43
N ARG A 152 -15.74 -17.59 -1.98
CA ARG A 152 -17.02 -17.52 -2.71
C ARG A 152 -17.74 -16.20 -2.49
N ILE A 153 -17.41 -15.47 -1.43
CA ILE A 153 -18.08 -14.23 -1.05
C ILE A 153 -17.51 -13.05 -1.88
N PRO A 154 -18.35 -12.27 -2.60
CA PRO A 154 -17.89 -11.15 -3.42
C PRO A 154 -17.08 -10.10 -2.67
N LEU A 155 -17.55 -9.65 -1.50
CA LEU A 155 -16.82 -8.71 -0.65
C LEU A 155 -15.43 -9.21 -0.26
N PHE A 156 -15.31 -10.49 0.13
CA PHE A 156 -14.01 -11.07 0.48
C PHE A 156 -13.07 -11.10 -0.72
N ARG A 157 -13.56 -11.42 -1.93
CA ARG A 157 -12.73 -11.38 -3.14
C ARG A 157 -12.18 -9.99 -3.44
N VAL A 158 -12.97 -8.94 -3.24
CA VAL A 158 -12.52 -7.55 -3.42
C VAL A 158 -11.35 -7.23 -2.48
N VAL A 159 -11.48 -7.62 -1.21
CA VAL A 159 -10.42 -7.41 -0.20
C VAL A 159 -9.19 -8.26 -0.52
N LEU A 160 -9.37 -9.51 -0.93
CA LEU A 160 -8.29 -10.42 -1.30
C LEU A 160 -7.51 -9.90 -2.51
N VAL A 161 -8.19 -9.35 -3.51
CA VAL A 161 -7.57 -8.67 -4.66
C VAL A 161 -6.72 -7.49 -4.19
N ALA A 162 -7.24 -6.65 -3.29
CA ALA A 162 -6.48 -5.53 -2.73
C ALA A 162 -5.18 -6.01 -2.06
N ALA A 163 -5.30 -7.02 -1.19
CA ALA A 163 -4.20 -7.56 -0.42
C ALA A 163 -3.13 -8.18 -1.32
N LEU A 164 -3.52 -9.07 -2.24
CA LEU A 164 -2.56 -9.77 -3.10
C LEU A 164 -1.91 -8.84 -4.12
N ALA A 165 -2.62 -7.85 -4.67
CA ALA A 165 -2.01 -6.84 -5.52
C ALA A 165 -0.89 -6.06 -4.79
N ASN A 166 -1.11 -5.70 -3.51
CA ASN A 166 -0.11 -5.02 -2.69
C ASN A 166 1.09 -5.93 -2.36
N VAL A 167 0.86 -7.23 -2.12
CA VAL A 167 1.93 -8.22 -1.96
C VAL A 167 2.75 -8.30 -3.25
N GLY A 168 2.10 -8.38 -4.42
CA GLY A 168 2.79 -8.39 -5.71
C GLY A 168 3.65 -7.14 -5.94
N SER A 169 3.13 -5.96 -5.60
CA SER A 169 3.88 -4.68 -5.68
C SER A 169 5.10 -4.67 -4.74
N THR A 170 4.91 -5.15 -3.51
CA THR A 170 5.98 -5.23 -2.50
C THR A 170 7.10 -6.15 -2.98
N ILE A 171 6.75 -7.36 -3.45
CA ILE A 171 7.70 -8.31 -4.02
C ILE A 171 8.39 -7.70 -5.24
N GLY A 172 7.65 -6.97 -6.09
CA GLY A 172 8.20 -6.28 -7.26
C GLY A 172 9.25 -5.22 -6.91
N THR A 173 9.04 -4.47 -5.83
CA THR A 173 10.03 -3.51 -5.33
C THR A 173 11.32 -4.19 -4.90
N PHE A 174 11.23 -5.28 -4.12
CA PHE A 174 12.41 -6.03 -3.71
C PHE A 174 13.11 -6.70 -4.90
N ALA A 175 12.34 -7.32 -5.80
CA ALA A 175 12.87 -7.95 -7.01
C ALA A 175 13.59 -6.93 -7.89
N TYR A 176 13.02 -5.73 -8.05
CA TYR A 176 13.68 -4.65 -8.78
C TYR A 176 15.03 -4.29 -8.13
N LEU A 177 15.07 -4.00 -6.84
CA LEU A 177 16.31 -3.59 -6.17
C LEU A 177 17.41 -4.66 -6.23
N ILE A 178 17.03 -5.95 -6.23
CA ILE A 178 17.98 -7.07 -6.30
C ILE A 178 18.47 -7.31 -7.74
N PHE A 179 17.57 -7.25 -8.73
CA PHE A 179 17.85 -7.72 -10.09
C PHE A 179 18.04 -6.60 -11.12
N ILE A 180 17.93 -5.33 -10.75
CA ILE A 180 18.05 -4.22 -11.70
C ILE A 180 19.42 -4.18 -12.39
N PHE A 181 20.52 -4.35 -11.66
CA PHE A 181 21.87 -4.33 -12.26
C PHE A 181 22.11 -5.49 -13.24
N PRO A 182 21.78 -6.75 -12.90
CA PRO A 182 21.78 -7.85 -13.87
C PRO A 182 20.91 -7.58 -15.10
N PHE A 183 19.70 -7.03 -14.94
CA PHE A 183 18.82 -6.75 -16.08
C PHE A 183 19.33 -5.63 -16.98
N LEU A 184 20.03 -4.64 -16.42
CA LEU A 184 20.64 -3.56 -17.18
C LEU A 184 22.00 -3.95 -17.78
N GLY A 185 22.56 -5.10 -17.40
CA GLY A 185 23.89 -5.54 -17.85
C GLY A 185 25.02 -4.62 -17.35
N ILE A 186 24.84 -4.00 -16.18
CA ILE A 186 25.77 -2.99 -15.65
C ILE A 186 26.32 -3.43 -14.30
N ASP A 187 27.62 -3.20 -14.10
CA ASP A 187 28.26 -3.40 -12.82
C ASP A 187 27.78 -2.36 -11.79
N PRO A 188 27.26 -2.79 -10.62
CA PRO A 188 26.79 -1.88 -9.57
C PRO A 188 27.88 -0.91 -9.09
N SER A 189 29.15 -1.30 -9.16
CA SER A 189 30.29 -0.48 -8.75
C SER A 189 30.46 0.77 -9.61
N VAL A 190 30.09 0.73 -10.90
CA VAL A 190 30.15 1.88 -11.80
C VAL A 190 29.07 2.90 -11.40
N VAL A 191 27.85 2.42 -11.15
CA VAL A 191 26.74 3.29 -10.75
C VAL A 191 26.98 3.89 -9.37
N ILE A 192 27.43 3.07 -8.40
CA ILE A 192 27.68 3.53 -7.03
C ILE A 192 28.94 4.41 -6.97
N GLY A 193 30.03 4.02 -7.63
CA GLY A 193 31.31 4.73 -7.56
C GLY A 193 31.34 5.99 -8.43
N ALA A 194 31.16 5.83 -9.74
CA ALA A 194 31.20 6.95 -10.69
C ALA A 194 29.96 7.85 -10.53
N GLY A 195 28.77 7.27 -10.35
CA GLY A 195 27.55 8.05 -10.17
C GLY A 195 27.58 8.92 -8.92
N PHE A 196 28.04 8.38 -7.78
CA PHE A 196 28.13 9.16 -6.54
C PHE A 196 29.22 10.24 -6.59
N SER A 197 30.40 9.91 -7.12
CA SER A 197 31.51 10.88 -7.22
C SER A 197 31.17 12.04 -8.16
N ASN A 198 30.56 11.76 -9.32
CA ASN A 198 30.12 12.79 -10.26
C ASN A 198 29.00 13.66 -9.67
N MET A 199 28.08 13.07 -8.91
CA MET A 199 27.03 13.81 -8.20
C MET A 199 27.61 14.75 -7.14
N LEU A 200 28.61 14.28 -6.37
CA LEU A 200 29.30 15.13 -5.39
C LEU A 200 30.07 16.28 -6.05
N GLN A 201 30.75 16.03 -7.16
CA GLN A 201 31.45 17.08 -7.92
C GLN A 201 30.47 18.12 -8.47
N ALA A 202 29.32 17.68 -8.99
CA ALA A 202 28.28 18.59 -9.49
C ALA A 202 27.72 19.48 -8.36
N LEU A 203 27.53 18.93 -7.15
CA LEU A 203 27.09 19.71 -5.99
C LEU A 203 28.17 20.69 -5.52
N GLN A 204 29.44 20.28 -5.52
CA GLN A 204 30.56 21.15 -5.15
C GLN A 204 30.77 22.28 -6.17
N GLY A 205 30.44 22.08 -7.44
CA GLY A 205 30.50 23.14 -8.46
C GLY A 205 29.38 24.18 -8.39
N LEU A 206 28.37 23.99 -7.53
CA LEU A 206 27.26 24.92 -7.32
C LEU A 206 27.49 25.90 -6.14
N PHE A 207 28.52 25.65 -5.32
CA PHE A 207 28.91 26.47 -4.17
C PHE A 207 30.36 26.94 -4.31
#